data_AF-A0A526ZV01-F1
#
_entry.id   AF-A0A526ZV01-F1
#
_cell.length_a   1.000
_cell.length_b   1.000
_cell.length_c   1.000
_cell.angle_alpha   90.00
_cell.angle_beta   90.00
_cell.angle_gamma   90.00
#
_symmetry.space_group_name_H-M   'P 1'
#
loop_
_entity.id
_entity.type
_entity.pdbx_description
1 polymer ?
#
loop_
_entity_poly.entity_id
_entity_poly.type
_entity_poly.pdbx_seq_one_letter_code
_entity_poly.pdbx_strand_id
1 'polypeptide(L)'
;MDRKLAAILAADVVGYSALMERDEVGTFARLKELRQTLLEPSVKEHHGTIFKLMGDGFLVEFGSVVDAVACAAALQSGLAERNRAVAENERILLRVGVNLGDVIVEGEDSQTVTHARVVTCHIALDDEAPCRVERR
;
A
#
# COMPACT_ATOMS: atom_id res chain seq x y z
N MET A 1 21.15 17.87 4.83
CA MET A 1 20.89 16.47 4.43
C MET A 1 20.81 15.68 5.71
N ASP A 2 19.59 15.31 6.09
CA ASP A 2 19.31 14.55 7.30
C ASP A 2 18.97 13.12 6.90
N ARG A 3 19.57 12.14 7.57
CA ARG A 3 19.28 10.72 7.37
C ARG A 3 18.44 10.27 8.54
N LYS A 4 17.23 9.80 8.26
CA LYS A 4 16.36 9.19 9.26
C LYS A 4 16.05 7.75 8.87
N LEU A 5 15.90 6.90 9.87
CA LEU A 5 15.35 5.57 9.66
C LEU A 5 13.83 5.70 9.48
N ALA A 6 13.31 5.23 8.35
CA ALA A 6 11.88 5.27 8.08
C ALA A 6 11.40 3.95 7.47
N ALA A 7 10.16 3.59 7.77
CA ALA A 7 9.48 2.50 7.11
C ALA A 7 8.65 3.03 5.95
N ILE A 8 8.83 2.46 4.76
CA ILE A 8 8.13 2.81 3.54
C ILE A 8 7.19 1.66 3.19
N LEU A 9 5.89 1.96 3.15
CA LEU A 9 4.87 1.08 2.62
C LEU A 9 4.60 1.46 1.18
N ALA A 10 4.72 0.50 0.28
CA ALA A 10 4.28 0.61 -1.10
C ALA A 10 3.06 -0.27 -1.29
N ALA A 11 2.03 0.25 -1.94
CA ALA A 11 0.86 -0.53 -2.28
C ALA A 11 0.39 -0.22 -3.70
N ASP A 12 -0.19 -1.23 -4.35
CA ASP A 12 -0.49 -1.22 -5.78
C ASP A 12 -1.69 -2.13 -6.10
N VAL A 13 -2.56 -1.70 -7.00
CA VAL A 13 -3.77 -2.45 -7.37
C VAL A 13 -3.44 -3.57 -8.36
N VAL A 14 -3.82 -4.80 -8.02
CA VAL A 14 -3.66 -5.94 -8.93
C VAL A 14 -4.69 -5.85 -10.05
N GLY A 15 -4.22 -5.95 -11.30
CA GLY A 15 -5.10 -6.01 -12.46
C GLY A 15 -5.76 -4.66 -12.81
N TYR A 16 -5.18 -3.54 -12.37
CA TYR A 16 -5.69 -2.20 -12.63
C TYR A 16 -6.03 -1.95 -14.11
N SER A 17 -5.12 -2.31 -15.03
CA SER A 17 -5.36 -2.14 -16.47
C SER A 17 -6.60 -2.91 -16.97
N ALA A 18 -6.83 -4.13 -16.46
CA ALA A 18 -7.98 -4.94 -16.86
C ALA A 18 -9.31 -4.42 -16.28
N LEU A 19 -9.27 -3.83 -15.08
CA LEU A 19 -10.44 -3.16 -14.48
C LEU A 19 -10.78 -1.87 -15.24
N MET A 20 -9.77 -1.07 -15.59
CA MET A 20 -9.92 0.16 -16.37
C MET A 20 -10.44 -0.10 -17.79
N GLU A 21 -9.99 -1.17 -18.44
CA GLU A 21 -10.47 -1.55 -19.79
C GLU A 21 -11.96 -1.96 -19.79
N ARG A 22 -12.45 -2.52 -18.67
CA ARG A 22 -13.84 -2.97 -18.53
C ARG A 22 -14.80 -1.85 -18.13
N ASP A 23 -14.41 -1.04 -17.16
CA ASP A 23 -15.21 0.07 -16.66
C ASP A 23 -14.30 1.13 -16.04
N GLU A 24 -13.84 2.06 -16.88
CA GLU A 24 -12.90 3.12 -16.49
C GLU A 24 -13.47 4.03 -15.40
N VAL A 25 -14.72 4.46 -15.54
CA VAL A 25 -15.36 5.42 -14.63
C VAL A 25 -15.74 4.73 -13.32
N GLY A 26 -16.30 3.52 -13.37
CA GLY A 26 -16.66 2.76 -12.18
C GLY A 26 -15.46 2.31 -11.38
N THR A 27 -14.39 1.84 -12.03
CA THR A 27 -13.14 1.46 -11.37
C THR A 27 -12.50 2.66 -10.69
N PHE A 28 -12.42 3.79 -11.38
CA PHE A 28 -11.86 5.02 -10.81
C PHE A 28 -12.66 5.51 -9.58
N ALA A 29 -13.99 5.49 -9.65
CA ALA A 29 -14.85 5.88 -8.53
C ALA A 29 -14.67 4.96 -7.31
N ARG A 30 -14.64 3.63 -7.53
CA ARG A 30 -14.45 2.64 -6.47
C ARG A 30 -13.07 2.75 -5.83
N LEU A 31 -12.01 2.97 -6.61
CA LEU A 31 -10.66 3.19 -6.10
C LEU A 31 -10.56 4.48 -5.29
N LYS A 32 -11.19 5.55 -5.76
CA LYS A 32 -11.25 6.81 -5.02
C LYS A 32 -11.98 6.65 -3.69
N GLU A 33 -13.12 5.95 -3.68
CA GLU A 33 -13.87 5.67 -2.46
C GLU A 33 -13.06 4.79 -1.50
N LEU A 34 -12.45 3.70 -1.99
CA LEU A 34 -11.58 2.83 -1.22
C LEU A 34 -10.46 3.64 -0.56
N ARG A 35 -9.84 4.53 -1.32
CA ARG A 35 -8.80 5.40 -0.82
C ARG A 35 -9.30 6.29 0.33
N GLN A 36 -10.42 6.97 0.14
CA GLN A 36 -10.94 7.92 1.15
C GLN A 36 -11.51 7.24 2.39
N THR A 37 -12.07 6.04 2.22
CA THR A 37 -12.83 5.36 3.29
C THR A 37 -12.04 4.27 4.01
N LEU A 38 -10.95 3.78 3.42
CA LEU A 38 -10.12 2.75 4.03
C LEU A 38 -8.65 3.17 4.11
N LEU A 39 -8.07 3.64 2.99
CA LEU A 39 -6.63 3.91 2.91
C LEU A 39 -6.20 5.08 3.78
N GLU A 40 -6.75 6.26 3.50
CA GLU A 40 -6.44 7.50 4.23
C GLU A 40 -6.72 7.38 5.74
N PRO A 41 -7.84 6.81 6.21
CA PRO A 41 -8.06 6.60 7.64
C PRO A 41 -7.08 5.59 8.25
N SER A 42 -6.80 4.46 7.59
CA SER A 42 -5.85 3.46 8.11
C SER A 42 -4.44 4.04 8.23
N VAL A 43 -4.00 4.79 7.22
CA VAL A 43 -2.70 5.46 7.23
C VAL A 43 -2.62 6.47 8.37
N LYS A 44 -3.67 7.27 8.55
CA LYS A 44 -3.72 8.29 9.62
C LYS A 44 -3.75 7.66 11.02
N GLU A 45 -4.50 6.58 11.21
CA GLU A 45 -4.58 5.84 12.47
C GLU A 45 -3.23 5.27 12.90
N HIS A 46 -2.41 4.88 11.93
CA HIS A 46 -1.08 4.34 12.14
C HIS A 46 0.04 5.39 11.96
N HIS A 47 -0.27 6.68 12.08
CA HIS A 47 0.72 7.78 12.01
C HIS A 47 1.56 7.79 10.71
N GLY A 48 1.04 7.24 9.63
CA GLY A 48 1.67 7.27 8.32
C GLY A 48 1.41 8.57 7.58
N THR A 49 2.32 8.93 6.68
CA THR A 49 2.19 10.08 5.78
C THR A 49 2.27 9.60 4.33
N ILE A 50 1.22 9.84 3.56
CA ILE A 50 1.23 9.55 2.13
C ILE A 50 2.13 10.58 1.46
N PHE A 51 3.30 10.16 0.99
CA PHE A 51 4.25 11.07 0.33
C PHE A 51 4.18 10.98 -1.19
N LYS A 52 3.60 9.91 -1.75
CA LYS A 52 3.42 9.81 -3.21
C LYS A 52 2.22 8.97 -3.60
N LEU A 53 1.53 9.43 -4.63
CA LEU A 53 0.41 8.75 -5.27
C LEU A 53 0.79 8.55 -6.74
N MET A 54 0.79 7.31 -7.19
CA MET A 54 1.15 6.93 -8.56
C MET A 54 -0.01 6.18 -9.19
N GLY A 55 -1.01 6.87 -9.74
CA GLY A 55 -2.13 6.24 -10.46
C GLY A 55 -2.90 5.22 -9.60
N ASP A 56 -2.52 3.96 -9.75
CA ASP A 56 -3.03 2.76 -9.08
C ASP A 56 -2.22 2.32 -7.84
N GLY A 57 -1.07 2.95 -7.60
CA GLY A 57 -0.22 2.72 -6.44
C GLY A 57 -0.06 3.94 -5.53
N PHE A 58 0.39 3.67 -4.31
CA PHE A 58 0.66 4.69 -3.30
C PHE A 58 1.86 4.31 -2.43
N LEU A 59 2.58 5.35 -2.00
CA LEU A 59 3.72 5.24 -1.10
C LEU A 59 3.44 6.02 0.18
N VAL A 60 3.66 5.35 1.31
CA VAL A 60 3.41 5.88 2.64
C VAL A 60 4.67 5.75 3.47
N GLU A 61 5.04 6.84 4.12
CA GLU A 61 6.15 6.88 5.07
C GLU A 61 5.60 6.72 6.50
N PHE A 62 6.27 5.88 7.28
CA PHE A 62 6.02 5.69 8.70
C PHE A 62 7.32 5.90 9.49
N GLY A 63 7.20 6.52 10.66
CA GLY A 63 8.30 6.61 11.63
C GLY A 63 8.61 5.28 12.32
N SER A 64 7.72 4.29 12.21
CA SER A 64 7.83 2.98 12.85
C SER A 64 7.49 1.86 11.86
N VAL A 65 8.32 0.81 11.84
CA VAL A 65 8.03 -0.40 11.05
C VAL A 65 6.81 -1.15 11.57
N VAL A 66 6.55 -1.06 12.88
CA VAL A 66 5.37 -1.70 13.50
C VAL A 66 4.10 -1.06 12.98
N ASP A 67 4.08 0.27 12.90
CA ASP A 67 2.95 1.03 12.38
C ASP A 67 2.72 0.75 10.89
N ALA A 68 3.79 0.65 10.11
CA ALA A 68 3.70 0.30 8.69
C ALA A 68 3.10 -1.11 8.48
N VAL A 69 3.54 -2.11 9.25
CA VAL A 69 3.02 -3.48 9.14
C VAL A 69 1.58 -3.57 9.67
N ALA A 70 1.26 -2.88 10.76
CA ALA A 70 -0.11 -2.83 11.29
C ALA A 70 -1.07 -2.17 10.30
N CYS A 71 -0.66 -1.05 9.67
CA CYS A 71 -1.41 -0.41 8.60
C CYS A 71 -1.61 -1.36 7.42
N ALA A 72 -0.55 -2.07 6.99
CA ALA A 72 -0.65 -3.05 5.90
C ALA A 72 -1.68 -4.15 6.20
N ALA A 73 -1.66 -4.71 7.42
CA ALA A 73 -2.62 -5.72 7.86
C ALA A 73 -4.06 -5.19 7.93
N ALA A 74 -4.24 -3.96 8.43
CA ALA A 74 -5.55 -3.31 8.48
C ALA A 74 -6.14 -3.07 7.09
N LEU A 75 -5.31 -2.60 6.14
CA LEU A 75 -5.71 -2.40 4.74
C LEU A 75 -6.16 -3.72 4.10
N GLN A 76 -5.38 -4.77 4.25
CA GLN A 76 -5.70 -6.08 3.69
C GLN A 76 -7.00 -6.65 4.28
N SER A 77 -7.17 -6.54 5.60
CA SER A 77 -8.37 -7.03 6.29
C SER A 77 -9.62 -6.25 5.87
N GLY A 78 -9.53 -4.92 5.77
CA GLY A 78 -10.64 -4.08 5.34
C GLY A 78 -11.02 -4.29 3.87
N LEU A 79 -10.05 -4.57 3.00
CA LEU A 79 -10.29 -4.96 1.62
C LEU A 79 -10.98 -6.31 1.52
N ALA A 80 -10.52 -7.29 2.28
CA ALA A 80 -11.11 -8.62 2.29
C ALA A 80 -12.58 -8.57 2.71
N GLU A 81 -12.92 -7.79 3.74
CA GLU A 81 -14.30 -7.61 4.18
C GLU A 81 -15.17 -6.96 3.08
N ARG A 82 -14.67 -5.89 2.45
CA ARG A 82 -15.39 -5.22 1.35
C ARG A 82 -15.57 -6.13 0.13
N ASN A 83 -14.54 -6.90 -0.23
CA ASN A 83 -14.56 -7.80 -1.37
C ASN A 83 -15.48 -9.01 -1.17
N ARG A 84 -15.93 -9.33 0.06
CA ARG A 84 -16.94 -10.38 0.27
C ARG A 84 -18.29 -10.03 -0.36
N ALA A 85 -18.65 -8.75 -0.37
CA ALA A 85 -19.93 -8.28 -0.91
C ALA A 85 -19.87 -7.97 -2.42
N VAL A 86 -18.70 -8.15 -3.05
CA VAL A 86 -18.44 -7.77 -4.44
C VAL A 86 -18.18 -9.03 -5.28
N ALA A 87 -18.70 -9.04 -6.50
CA ALA A 87 -18.46 -10.13 -7.45
C ALA A 87 -16.97 -10.24 -7.78
N GLU A 88 -16.47 -11.47 -7.98
CA GLU A 88 -15.03 -11.75 -8.12
C GLU A 88 -14.34 -10.92 -9.21
N ASN A 89 -15.05 -10.68 -10.31
CA ASN A 89 -14.60 -9.87 -11.45
C ASN A 89 -14.55 -8.36 -11.19
N GLU A 90 -15.03 -7.90 -10.03
CA GLU A 90 -15.09 -6.50 -9.62
C GLU A 90 -14.31 -6.25 -8.31
N ARG A 91 -13.73 -7.30 -7.72
CA ARG A 91 -12.92 -7.19 -6.49
C ARG A 91 -11.68 -6.37 -6.75
N ILE A 92 -11.38 -5.46 -5.83
CA ILE A 92 -10.15 -4.68 -5.85
C ILE A 92 -9.16 -5.35 -4.91
N LEU A 93 -8.07 -5.87 -5.47
CA LEU A 93 -6.99 -6.47 -4.70
C LEU A 93 -5.83 -5.48 -4.64
N LEU A 94 -5.24 -5.31 -3.45
CA LEU A 94 -4.03 -4.52 -3.26
C LEU A 94 -2.86 -5.43 -2.90
N ARG A 95 -1.75 -5.26 -3.60
CA ARG A 95 -0.44 -5.74 -3.14
C ARG A 95 0.14 -4.69 -2.23
N VAL A 96 0.70 -5.11 -1.11
CA VAL A 96 1.38 -4.23 -0.15
C VAL A 96 2.77 -4.77 0.09
N GLY A 97 3.78 -3.90 0.14
CA GLY A 97 5.15 -4.22 0.51
C GLY A 97 5.65 -3.19 1.52
N VAL A 98 6.36 -3.64 2.54
CA VAL A 98 6.91 -2.76 3.58
C VAL A 98 8.44 -2.89 3.60
N ASN A 99 9.12 -1.76 3.54
CA ASN A 99 10.56 -1.65 3.59
C ASN A 99 11.00 -0.80 4.79
N LEU A 100 12.07 -1.17 5.47
CA LEU A 100 12.73 -0.33 6.48
C LEU A 100 14.13 0.05 5.99
N GLY A 101 14.45 1.34 5.97
CA GLY A 101 15.77 1.80 5.54
C GLY A 101 16.05 3.24 5.91
N ASP A 102 17.31 3.64 5.73
CA ASP A 102 17.70 5.05 5.83
C ASP A 102 17.13 5.82 4.63
N VAL A 103 16.34 6.84 4.92
CA VAL A 103 15.82 7.78 3.92
C VAL A 103 16.54 9.11 4.04
N ILE A 104 16.84 9.74 2.91
CA ILE A 104 17.48 11.06 2.88
C ILE A 104 16.37 12.09 2.67
N VAL A 105 16.10 12.88 3.71
CA VAL A 105 15.12 13.96 3.59
C VAL A 105 15.87 15.18 3.04
N GLU A 106 15.46 15.65 1.86
CA GLU A 106 16.01 16.84 1.23
C GLU A 106 14.95 17.95 1.17
N GLY A 107 15.02 18.90 2.11
CA GLY A 107 14.03 19.98 2.27
C GLY A 107 12.93 19.67 3.29
N GLU A 108 11.92 20.54 3.37
CA GLU A 108 10.68 20.29 4.15
C GLU A 108 9.76 19.24 3.50
N ASP A 109 10.11 18.74 2.31
CA ASP A 109 9.33 17.77 1.57
C ASP A 109 10.06 16.42 1.52
N SER A 110 9.46 15.40 2.13
CA SER A 110 10.01 14.05 2.31
C SER A 110 10.15 13.23 1.01
N GLN A 111 10.76 13.76 -0.06
CA GLN A 111 10.60 13.20 -1.41
C GLN A 111 11.71 12.26 -1.92
N THR A 112 12.78 11.97 -1.16
CA THR A 112 13.92 11.21 -1.71
C THR A 112 14.31 9.99 -0.87
N VAL A 113 13.72 8.83 -1.17
CA VAL A 113 14.18 7.53 -0.64
C VAL A 113 15.33 7.02 -1.52
N THR A 114 16.57 7.14 -1.04
CA THR A 114 17.76 6.81 -1.86
C THR A 114 18.11 5.32 -1.84
N HIS A 115 17.77 4.55 -0.80
CA HIS A 115 18.04 3.11 -0.73
C HIS A 115 16.97 2.37 0.10
N ALA A 116 16.04 1.71 -0.59
CA ALA A 116 15.05 0.83 0.02
C ALA A 116 15.42 -0.64 -0.25
N ARG A 117 15.56 -1.48 0.78
CA ARG A 117 15.71 -2.93 0.66
C ARG A 117 14.37 -3.61 0.93
N VAL A 118 13.54 -3.67 -0.11
CA VAL A 118 12.17 -4.17 -0.02
C VAL A 118 12.12 -5.56 0.62
N VAL A 119 11.49 -5.66 1.79
CA VAL A 119 10.97 -6.93 2.30
C VAL A 119 9.58 -7.05 1.72
N THR A 120 9.48 -7.70 0.57
CA THR A 120 8.20 -7.93 -0.09
C THR A 120 7.41 -8.96 0.73
N CYS A 121 6.50 -8.49 1.57
CA CYS A 121 5.53 -9.36 2.21
C CYS A 121 4.26 -9.39 1.35
N HIS A 122 4.14 -10.37 0.45
CA HIS A 122 2.87 -10.63 -0.23
C HIS A 122 1.89 -11.18 0.80
N ILE A 123 1.11 -10.30 1.44
CA ILE A 123 -0.11 -10.70 2.14
C ILE A 123 -1.18 -10.88 1.06
N ALA A 124 -1.05 -11.95 0.26
CA ALA A 124 -2.16 -12.41 -0.56
C ALA A 124 -3.10 -13.18 0.37
N LEU A 125 -4.31 -12.69 0.56
CA LEU A 125 -5.40 -13.43 1.20
C LEU A 125 -6.04 -14.42 0.21
N ASP A 126 -5.20 -15.06 -0.60
CA ASP A 126 -5.54 -16.25 -1.36
C ASP A 126 -4.76 -17.41 -0.71
N ASP A 127 -5.49 -18.42 -0.27
CA ASP A 127 -5.05 -19.58 0.52
C ASP A 127 -3.95 -20.45 -0.17
N GLU A 128 -3.42 -20.04 -1.34
CA GLU A 128 -2.54 -20.86 -2.20
C GLU A 128 -1.14 -20.30 -2.48
N ALA A 129 -0.64 -19.29 -1.76
CA ALA A 129 0.76 -18.86 -1.91
C ALA A 129 1.48 -18.67 -0.56
N PRO A 130 2.41 -19.58 -0.17
CA PRO A 130 3.16 -19.42 1.06
C PRO A 130 4.05 -18.16 0.98
N CYS A 131 3.94 -17.34 2.02
CA CYS A 131 4.73 -16.13 2.23
C CYS A 131 6.23 -16.45 2.14
N ARG A 132 6.86 -16.14 1.00
CA ARG A 132 8.27 -16.45 0.73
C ARG A 132 9.13 -15.25 1.10
N VAL A 133 9.78 -15.32 2.26
CA VAL A 133 10.82 -14.37 2.65
C VAL A 133 12.04 -14.62 1.78
N GLU A 134 12.20 -13.91 0.66
CA GLU A 134 13.45 -13.93 -0.10
C GLU A 134 14.53 -13.20 0.68
N ARG A 135 15.41 -13.98 1.33
CA ARG A 135 16.69 -13.48 1.84
C ARG A 135 17.68 -13.40 0.66
N ARG A 136 18.17 -12.21 0.35
CA ARG A 136 19.44 -12.02 -0.36
C ARG A 136 20.36 -11.12 0.45
#